data_AF-A0A9L0K4W0-F1
#
_entry.id   AF-A0A9L0K4W0-F1
#
_cell.length_a   1.000
_cell.length_b   1.000
_cell.length_c   1.000
_cell.angle_alpha   90.00
_cell.angle_beta   90.00
_cell.angle_gamma   90.00
#
_symmetry.space_group_name_H-M   'P 1'
#
loop_
_entity.id
_entity.type
_entity.pdbx_description
1 polymer ?
#
loop_
_entity_poly.entity_id
_entity_poly.type
_entity_poly.pdbx_seq_one_letter_code
_entity_poly.pdbx_strand_id
1 'polypeptide(L)'
;MKQYSASLVIMLSQSLCIDIYFGLCPISTRPKRRVQHFKMRKVDLCLSSEGAEVILATSSDETHPPENMIDGNPETFWTTTGMFPQEFIICFHKHVRIERLVIQSYFVRTLRIEKSTSKEPVDFEQWIERDLVHTEGQLQNEEIMVSKFTS
;
A
#
# COMPACT_ATOMS: atom_id res chain seq x y z
N MET A 1 14.60 9.38 -14.92
CA MET A 1 13.26 8.89 -14.51
C MET A 1 13.36 8.59 -13.02
N LYS A 2 12.52 9.18 -12.16
CA LYS A 2 12.59 8.90 -10.72
C LYS A 2 11.77 7.63 -10.46
N GLN A 3 12.44 6.55 -10.09
CA GLN A 3 11.80 5.29 -9.68
C GLN A 3 11.37 5.40 -8.23
N TYR A 4 10.09 5.14 -7.96
CA TYR A 4 9.57 5.03 -6.61
C TYR A 4 8.94 3.65 -6.41
N SER A 5 9.16 3.09 -5.22
CA SER A 5 8.59 1.82 -4.79
C SER A 5 7.50 2.12 -3.76
N ALA A 6 6.45 1.32 -3.75
CA ALA A 6 5.54 1.19 -2.62
C ALA A 6 5.71 -0.26 -2.14
N SER A 7 6.12 -0.46 -0.90
CA SER A 7 6.17 -1.77 -0.25
C SER A 7 5.12 -1.80 0.84
N LEU A 8 4.33 -2.86 0.89
CA LEU A 8 3.34 -3.04 1.93
C LEU A 8 3.41 -4.46 2.47
N VAL A 9 3.38 -4.57 3.80
CA VAL A 9 3.42 -5.84 4.51
C VAL A 9 2.06 -6.05 5.18
N ILE A 10 1.34 -7.12 4.79
CA ILE A 10 -0.04 -7.38 5.16
C ILE A 10 -0.20 -8.85 5.60
N MET A 11 -0.29 -9.18 6.90
CA MET A 11 -0.64 -10.56 7.32
C MET A 11 -2.15 -10.73 7.42
N LEU A 12 -2.79 -11.36 6.44
CA LEU A 12 -4.20 -11.68 6.61
C LEU A 12 -4.38 -13.05 7.26
N SER A 13 -5.05 -13.06 8.41
CA SER A 13 -5.57 -14.30 8.96
C SER A 13 -6.91 -14.61 8.25
N GLN A 14 -6.80 -15.32 7.13
CA GLN A 14 -7.91 -15.95 6.41
C GLN A 14 -8.93 -14.99 5.75
N SER A 15 -8.50 -14.12 4.84
CA SER A 15 -9.42 -13.28 4.03
C SER A 15 -9.41 -13.63 2.55
N LEU A 16 -10.61 -13.65 1.96
CA LEU A 16 -10.90 -14.12 0.59
C LEU A 16 -10.49 -13.13 -0.50
N CYS A 17 -10.32 -11.84 -0.17
CA CYS A 17 -9.98 -10.75 -1.10
C CYS A 17 -9.41 -9.54 -0.32
N ILE A 18 -8.47 -8.80 -0.91
CA ILE A 18 -7.99 -7.50 -0.40
C ILE A 18 -8.24 -6.42 -1.42
N ASP A 19 -8.86 -5.33 -1.01
CA ASP A 19 -8.89 -4.09 -1.79
C ASP A 19 -7.94 -3.05 -1.17
N ILE A 20 -6.89 -2.71 -1.92
CA ILE A 20 -5.91 -1.68 -1.56
C ILE A 20 -6.29 -0.40 -2.29
N TYR A 21 -6.55 0.66 -1.53
CA TYR A 21 -6.90 1.96 -2.08
C TYR A 21 -5.78 2.97 -1.81
N PHE A 22 -5.24 3.60 -2.86
CA PHE A 22 -4.30 4.71 -2.71
C PHE A 22 -5.01 6.06 -2.90
N GLY A 23 -5.10 6.90 -1.86
CA GLY A 23 -5.70 8.24 -1.92
C GLY A 23 -4.68 9.38 -1.71
N LEU A 24 -5.01 10.61 -2.10
CA LEU A 24 -4.24 11.80 -1.74
C LEU A 24 -5.02 12.60 -0.68
N CYS A 25 -4.35 13.13 0.35
CA CYS A 25 -4.93 14.09 1.29
C CYS A 25 -3.84 15.06 1.75
N PRO A 26 -3.90 16.35 1.38
CA PRO A 26 -2.88 17.31 1.77
C PRO A 26 -3.21 17.94 3.14
N ILE A 27 -2.59 17.48 4.23
CA ILE A 27 -2.51 18.27 5.46
C ILE A 27 -1.31 19.23 5.35
N SER A 28 -1.61 20.51 5.36
CA SER A 28 -0.70 21.62 5.04
C SER A 28 0.33 21.90 6.15
N THR A 29 1.63 21.88 5.82
CA THR A 29 2.63 22.86 6.31
C THR A 29 3.69 23.21 5.25
N ARG A 30 4.21 24.44 5.30
CA ARG A 30 4.90 25.21 4.23
C ARG A 30 6.46 25.18 4.31
N PRO A 31 7.24 25.75 3.34
CA PRO A 31 8.35 25.05 2.65
C PRO A 31 9.76 25.71 2.70
N LYS A 32 10.78 25.04 2.10
CA LYS A 32 11.98 25.51 1.32
C LYS A 32 13.07 24.38 1.35
N ARG A 33 13.94 24.06 0.38
CA ARG A 33 14.57 24.72 -0.79
C ARG A 33 15.43 23.71 -1.61
N ARG A 34 15.81 24.14 -2.83
CA ARG A 34 16.93 23.75 -3.73
C ARG A 34 16.91 22.38 -4.46
N VAL A 35 16.96 22.49 -5.78
CA VAL A 35 17.26 21.41 -6.73
C VAL A 35 18.76 21.11 -6.65
N GLN A 36 19.11 20.01 -5.99
CA GLN A 36 20.42 19.36 -6.11
C GLN A 36 20.26 18.15 -7.04
N HIS A 37 21.32 17.84 -7.80
CA HIS A 37 21.42 16.58 -8.56
C HIS A 37 21.29 15.40 -7.59
N PHE A 38 20.11 14.78 -7.55
CA PHE A 38 19.78 13.73 -6.59
C PHE A 38 20.32 12.39 -7.09
N LYS A 39 21.25 11.79 -6.35
CA LYS A 39 21.59 10.37 -6.46
C LYS A 39 20.31 9.58 -6.16
N MET A 40 19.86 8.77 -7.12
CA MET A 40 18.56 8.09 -7.10
C MET A 40 18.49 7.10 -5.92
N ARG A 41 17.51 7.28 -5.03
CA ARG A 41 17.17 6.33 -3.96
C ARG A 41 15.88 5.62 -4.35
N LYS A 42 15.86 4.28 -4.20
CA LYS A 42 14.62 3.50 -4.14
C LYS A 42 13.97 3.86 -2.80
N VAL A 43 13.03 4.80 -2.84
CA VAL A 43 12.26 5.23 -1.66
C VAL A 43 11.00 4.39 -1.61
N ASP A 44 10.71 3.83 -0.44
CA ASP A 44 9.43 3.21 -0.15
C ASP A 44 8.43 4.26 0.31
N LEU A 45 7.47 4.57 -0.55
CA LEU A 45 6.50 5.63 -0.30
C LEU A 45 5.41 5.23 0.68
N CYS A 46 5.22 3.94 0.94
CA CYS A 46 4.22 3.45 1.88
C CYS A 46 4.66 3.56 3.33
N LEU A 47 5.89 4.01 3.62
CA LEU A 47 6.32 4.23 4.99
C LEU A 47 5.62 5.44 5.61
N SER A 48 5.16 5.31 6.84
CA SER A 48 4.67 6.40 7.67
C SER A 48 5.69 7.54 7.77
N SER A 49 6.99 7.21 7.85
CA SER A 49 8.09 8.18 7.84
C SER A 49 8.21 8.97 6.52
N GLU A 50 7.60 8.50 5.44
CA GLU A 50 7.56 9.17 4.13
C GLU A 50 6.26 9.94 3.87
N GLY A 51 5.33 9.93 4.85
CA GLY A 51 4.02 10.57 4.78
C GLY A 51 2.92 9.67 4.22
N ALA A 52 3.01 8.35 4.44
CA ALA A 52 1.87 7.46 4.25
C ALA A 52 1.02 7.41 5.52
N GLU A 53 -0.30 7.36 5.37
CA GLU A 53 -1.25 7.18 6.47
C GLU A 53 -2.26 6.12 6.10
N VAL A 54 -2.58 5.22 7.03
CA VAL A 54 -3.76 4.35 6.89
C VAL A 54 -4.97 5.15 7.36
N ILE A 55 -5.85 5.53 6.45
CA ILE A 55 -7.02 6.37 6.75
C ILE A 55 -8.32 5.57 6.90
N LEU A 56 -8.29 4.29 6.50
CA LEU A 56 -9.36 3.33 6.69
C LEU A 56 -8.75 1.93 6.73
N ALA A 57 -9.27 1.09 7.61
CA ALA A 57 -9.05 -0.34 7.62
C ALA A 57 -10.31 -1.02 8.16
N THR A 58 -10.76 -2.09 7.52
CA THR A 58 -11.97 -2.83 7.92
C THR A 58 -11.75 -3.73 9.13
N SER A 59 -10.52 -3.86 9.61
CA SER A 59 -10.16 -4.60 10.83
C SER A 59 -9.13 -3.83 11.64
N SER A 60 -9.22 -3.95 12.96
CA SER A 60 -8.29 -3.34 13.90
C SER A 60 -8.09 -4.29 15.08
N ASP A 61 -6.93 -4.94 15.12
CA ASP A 61 -6.48 -5.76 16.24
C ASP A 61 -5.52 -4.93 17.11
N GLU A 62 -5.64 -5.02 18.44
CA GLU A 62 -4.82 -4.20 19.36
C GLU A 62 -3.32 -4.52 19.26
N THR A 63 -2.97 -5.75 18.91
CA THR A 63 -1.58 -6.22 18.81
C THR A 63 -1.05 -6.19 17.38
N HIS A 64 -1.94 -6.24 16.40
CA HIS A 64 -1.64 -6.23 14.97
C HIS A 64 -2.45 -5.16 14.22
N PRO A 65 -2.30 -3.87 14.59
CA PRO A 65 -3.14 -2.80 14.04
C PRO A 65 -2.75 -2.43 12.60
N PRO A 66 -3.59 -1.70 11.86
CA PRO A 66 -3.33 -1.32 10.46
C PRO A 66 -2.02 -0.55 10.23
N GLU A 67 -1.58 0.23 11.21
CA GLU A 67 -0.35 1.02 11.15
C GLU A 67 0.90 0.16 10.98
N ASN A 68 0.85 -1.12 11.40
CA ASN A 68 1.93 -2.07 11.18
C ASN A 68 2.21 -2.31 9.68
N MET A 69 1.27 -2.03 8.77
CA MET A 69 1.57 -2.16 7.34
C MET A 69 2.58 -1.14 6.85
N ILE A 70 2.66 0.03 7.50
CA ILE A 70 3.39 1.22 7.05
C ILE A 70 4.52 1.63 8.01
N ASP A 71 4.85 0.80 9.00
CA ASP A 71 5.87 1.12 10.01
C ASP A 71 7.32 0.78 9.55
N GLY A 72 7.47 0.01 8.48
CA GLY A 72 8.75 -0.41 7.91
C GLY A 72 9.45 -1.53 8.68
N ASN A 73 8.78 -2.14 9.66
CA ASN A 73 9.29 -3.27 10.42
C ASN A 73 8.76 -4.59 9.82
N PRO A 74 9.63 -5.47 9.28
CA PRO A 74 9.18 -6.70 8.63
C PRO A 74 8.65 -7.77 9.60
N GLU A 75 8.80 -7.55 10.92
CA GLU A 75 8.32 -8.46 11.97
C GLU A 75 6.92 -8.08 12.47
N THR A 76 6.41 -6.91 12.09
CA THR A 76 5.07 -6.44 12.43
C THR A 76 4.16 -6.50 11.20
N PHE A 77 2.87 -6.74 11.46
CA PHE A 77 1.89 -6.89 10.41
C PHE A 77 0.52 -6.44 10.90
N TRP A 78 -0.31 -5.93 9.98
CA TRP A 78 -1.75 -5.80 10.21
C TRP A 78 -2.40 -7.17 10.10
N THR A 79 -3.35 -7.48 10.98
CA THR A 79 -4.14 -8.72 10.95
C THR A 79 -5.63 -8.43 10.89
N THR A 80 -6.34 -9.28 10.16
CA THR A 80 -7.79 -9.20 9.99
C THR A 80 -8.50 -10.41 10.58
N THR A 81 -9.79 -10.25 10.87
CA THR A 81 -10.69 -11.36 11.21
C THR A 81 -11.28 -11.95 9.91
N GLY A 82 -11.18 -13.28 9.77
CA GLY A 82 -11.31 -13.99 8.49
C GLY A 82 -12.72 -14.15 7.89
N MET A 83 -13.58 -13.13 7.94
CA MET A 83 -15.00 -13.26 7.56
C MET A 83 -15.44 -12.53 6.29
N PHE A 84 -14.63 -11.63 5.70
CA PHE A 84 -15.01 -10.88 4.47
C PHE A 84 -13.75 -10.46 3.68
N PRO A 85 -13.90 -9.96 2.43
CA PRO A 85 -12.88 -9.09 1.85
C PRO A 85 -12.50 -8.01 2.87
N GLN A 86 -11.20 -7.79 3.03
CA GLN A 86 -10.71 -6.77 3.94
C GLN A 86 -10.12 -5.65 3.10
N GLU A 87 -10.46 -4.43 3.48
CA GLU A 87 -10.14 -3.24 2.71
C GLU A 87 -9.36 -2.29 3.60
N PHE A 88 -8.42 -1.58 2.98
CA PHE A 88 -7.77 -0.47 3.63
C PHE A 88 -7.38 0.59 2.62
N ILE A 89 -7.26 1.82 3.11
CA ILE A 89 -6.88 2.97 2.29
C ILE A 89 -5.59 3.55 2.84
N ILE A 90 -4.56 3.60 1.99
CA ILE A 90 -3.31 4.31 2.24
C ILE A 90 -3.38 5.67 1.54
N CYS A 91 -3.19 6.71 2.32
CA CYS A 91 -3.12 8.07 1.85
C CYS A 91 -1.67 8.54 1.75
N PHE A 92 -1.31 9.22 0.66
CA PHE A 92 -0.02 9.91 0.55
C PHE A 92 -0.21 11.43 0.64
N HIS A 93 0.61 12.11 1.45
CA HIS A 93 0.57 13.58 1.57
C HIS A 93 1.17 14.34 0.38
N LYS A 94 1.72 13.62 -0.61
CA LYS A 94 2.32 14.19 -1.83
C LYS A 94 1.87 13.40 -3.05
N HIS A 95 1.73 14.08 -4.19
CA HIS A 95 1.45 13.38 -5.44
C HIS A 95 2.65 12.49 -5.80
N VAL A 96 2.42 11.18 -5.83
CA VAL A 96 3.46 10.18 -6.09
C VAL A 96 3.24 9.49 -7.42
N ARG A 97 4.31 8.97 -8.00
CA ARG A 97 4.26 8.05 -9.12
C ARG A 97 4.81 6.72 -8.65
N ILE A 98 3.94 5.75 -8.45
CA ILE A 98 4.33 4.40 -8.08
C ILE A 98 4.73 3.64 -9.36
N GLU A 99 5.95 3.11 -9.39
CA GLU A 99 6.44 2.31 -10.54
C GLU A 99 6.56 0.82 -10.19
N ARG A 100 6.57 0.49 -8.90
CA ARG A 100 6.66 -0.87 -8.37
C ARG A 100 5.86 -0.97 -7.09
N LEU A 101 5.08 -2.04 -6.97
CA LEU A 101 4.42 -2.48 -5.75
C LEU A 101 5.09 -3.76 -5.25
N VAL A 102 5.35 -3.84 -3.96
CA VAL A 102 5.82 -5.05 -3.28
C VAL A 102 4.78 -5.37 -2.21
N ILE A 103 4.20 -6.58 -2.27
CA ILE A 103 3.18 -7.03 -1.34
C ILE A 103 3.70 -8.28 -0.64
N GLN A 104 3.84 -8.20 0.67
CA GLN A 104 4.20 -9.33 1.52
C GLN A 104 2.96 -9.76 2.29
N SER A 105 2.46 -10.97 2.06
CA SER A 105 1.20 -11.39 2.68
C SER A 105 1.11 -12.87 3.06
N TYR A 106 0.07 -13.22 3.81
CA TYR A 106 -0.25 -14.60 4.16
C TYR A 106 -1.73 -14.86 3.87
N PHE A 107 -2.03 -16.05 3.35
CA PHE A 107 -3.39 -16.54 3.11
C PHE A 107 -4.28 -15.64 2.24
N VAL A 108 -3.69 -14.72 1.48
CA VAL A 108 -4.42 -13.87 0.54
C VAL A 108 -4.66 -14.68 -0.73
N ARG A 109 -5.92 -14.74 -1.16
CA ARG A 109 -6.29 -15.42 -2.41
C ARG A 109 -6.30 -14.48 -3.60
N THR A 110 -6.99 -13.36 -3.46
CA THR A 110 -7.15 -12.37 -4.52
C THR A 110 -6.79 -10.99 -3.97
N LEU A 111 -6.01 -10.25 -4.74
CA LEU A 111 -5.56 -8.91 -4.46
C LEU A 111 -6.10 -7.99 -5.55
N ARG A 112 -6.89 -6.99 -5.16
CA ARG A 112 -7.34 -5.89 -6.01
C ARG A 112 -6.76 -4.59 -5.45
N ILE A 113 -6.22 -3.79 -6.35
CA ILE A 113 -5.60 -2.51 -6.04
C ILE A 113 -6.28 -1.47 -6.89
N GLU A 114 -6.79 -0.44 -6.23
CA GLU A 114 -7.39 0.72 -6.82
C GLU A 114 -6.61 1.96 -6.40
N LYS A 115 -6.71 3.01 -7.20
CA LYS A 115 -6.04 4.28 -6.91
C LYS A 115 -6.96 5.44 -7.19
N SER A 116 -6.75 6.53 -6.49
CA SER A 116 -7.38 7.80 -6.73
C SER A 116 -6.34 8.91 -6.78
N THR A 117 -6.60 9.91 -7.60
CA THR A 117 -5.84 11.17 -7.62
C THR A 117 -6.66 12.34 -7.06
N SER A 118 -7.87 12.06 -6.55
CA SER A 118 -8.71 13.02 -5.84
C SER A 118 -8.11 13.37 -4.48
N LYS A 119 -8.40 14.59 -4.00
CA LYS A 119 -7.96 15.09 -2.67
C LYS A 119 -8.67 14.42 -1.49
N GLU A 120 -9.79 13.79 -1.78
CA GLU A 120 -10.54 12.97 -0.86
C GLU A 120 -10.43 11.52 -1.35
N PRO A 121 -10.54 10.51 -0.48
CA PRO A 121 -10.48 9.09 -0.86
C PRO A 121 -11.78 8.65 -1.55
N VAL A 122 -11.98 9.14 -2.77
CA VAL A 122 -13.14 8.89 -3.62
C VAL A 122 -12.68 8.65 -5.06
N ASP A 123 -13.59 8.24 -5.94
CA ASP A 123 -13.33 8.05 -7.37
C ASP A 123 -12.16 7.09 -7.67
N PHE A 124 -12.09 6.00 -6.91
CA PHE A 124 -11.07 4.99 -7.11
C PHE A 124 -11.25 4.28 -8.46
N GLU A 125 -10.16 4.17 -9.21
CA GLU A 125 -10.10 3.39 -10.44
C GLU A 125 -9.33 2.09 -10.19
N GLN A 126 -9.89 0.97 -10.67
CA GLN A 126 -9.21 -0.31 -10.65
C GLN A 126 -7.88 -0.20 -11.39
N TRP A 127 -6.80 -0.60 -10.72
CA TRP A 127 -5.45 -0.48 -11.23
C TRP A 127 -4.81 -1.84 -11.46
N ILE A 128 -4.93 -2.76 -10.50
CA ILE A 128 -4.39 -4.12 -10.58
C ILE A 128 -5.40 -5.08 -9.96
N GLU A 129 -5.54 -6.27 -10.53
CA GLU A 129 -6.23 -7.41 -9.94
C GLU A 129 -5.37 -8.66 -10.18
N ARG A 130 -5.11 -9.43 -9.12
CA ARG A 130 -4.21 -10.58 -9.14
C ARG A 130 -4.69 -11.65 -8.18
N ASP A 131 -4.79 -12.89 -8.66
CA ASP A 131 -4.84 -14.05 -7.79
C ASP A 131 -3.43 -14.41 -7.33
N LEU A 132 -3.27 -14.65 -6.02
CA LEU A 132 -2.01 -15.04 -5.42
C LEU A 132 -1.95 -16.56 -5.26
N VAL A 133 -0.74 -17.10 -5.35
CA VAL A 133 -0.52 -18.53 -5.15
C VAL A 133 -0.82 -18.87 -3.69
N HIS A 134 -1.66 -19.87 -3.47
CA HIS A 134 -1.89 -20.40 -2.13
C HIS A 134 -0.59 -21.00 -1.58
N THR A 135 -0.15 -20.47 -0.45
CA THR A 135 0.98 -20.98 0.30
C THR A 135 0.47 -21.71 1.55
N GLU A 136 1.04 -22.86 1.88
CA GLU A 136 0.71 -23.63 3.09
C GLU A 136 1.26 -22.93 4.34
N GLY A 137 0.78 -21.72 4.63
CA GLY A 137 1.24 -20.86 5.73
C GLY A 137 2.59 -20.18 5.51
N GLN A 138 3.16 -20.25 4.31
CA GLN A 138 4.39 -19.53 3.96
C GLN A 138 4.10 -18.10 3.50
N LEU A 139 5.09 -17.21 3.66
CA LEU A 139 5.00 -15.83 3.17
C LEU A 139 4.80 -15.80 1.65
N GLN A 140 3.77 -15.10 1.20
CA GLN A 140 3.54 -14.71 -0.18
C GLN A 140 4.31 -13.41 -0.42
N ASN A 141 5.09 -13.33 -1.51
CA ASN A 141 5.86 -12.13 -1.85
C ASN A 141 5.65 -11.78 -3.32
N GLU A 142 4.80 -10.80 -3.56
CA GLU A 142 4.42 -10.34 -4.89
C GLU A 142 5.16 -9.05 -5.24
N GLU A 143 5.85 -9.07 -6.38
CA GLU A 143 6.46 -7.88 -6.96
C GLU A 143 5.73 -7.52 -8.25
N ILE A 144 5.03 -6.39 -8.25
CA ILE A 144 4.22 -5.94 -9.38
C ILE A 144 4.85 -4.68 -9.97
N MET A 145 5.34 -4.80 -11.20
CA MET A 145 5.84 -3.67 -11.98
C MET A 145 4.67 -2.93 -12.63
N VAL A 146 4.52 -1.65 -12.31
CA VAL A 146 3.48 -0.81 -12.92
C VAL A 146 4.00 -0.28 -14.25
N SER A 147 3.83 -1.05 -15.32
CA SER A 147 4.00 -0.52 -16.67
C SER A 147 2.82 0.37 -17.04
N LYS A 148 3.09 1.48 -17.76
CA LYS A 148 2.03 2.28 -18.38
C LYS A 148 1.30 1.43 -19.43
N PHE A 149 0.17 0.83 -19.09
CA PHE A 149 -0.82 0.48 -20.10
C PHE A 149 -1.73 1.69 -20.29
N THR A 150 -1.36 2.54 -21.23
CA THR A 150 -2.31 3.42 -21.90
C THR A 150 -2.89 2.62 -23.06
N SER A 151 -4.17 2.29 -23.00
CA SER A 151 -4.99 2.13 -24.21
C SER A 151 -5.77 3.42 -24.42
#